data_AF-A0A9E5QPL4-F1
#
_entry.id   AF-A0A9E5QPL4-F1
#
_cell.length_a   1.000
_cell.length_b   1.000
_cell.length_c   1.000
_cell.angle_alpha   90.00
_cell.angle_beta   90.00
_cell.angle_gamma   90.00
#
_symmetry.space_group_name_H-M   'P 1'
#
loop_
_entity.id
_entity.type
_entity.pdbx_description
1 polymer ?
#
loop_
_entity_poly.entity_id
_entity_poly.type
_entity_poly.pdbx_seq_one_letter_code
_entity_poly.pdbx_strand_id
1 'polypeptide(L)'
;MQNQSPVFFFAGLAQNQLPEVYLRQHFLWQGSQHFPDHYPYRPQDVEKMVQWVKKKAASGTSFITTEKDYAKLQQAPLRECFEELPLYVLPIRVQFLEKEADFKALVGQCLASLEK
;
A
#
# COMPACT_ATOMS: atom_id res chain seq x y z
N MET A 1 -28.34 1.76 2.47
CA MET A 1 -27.11 2.05 1.72
C MET A 1 -25.95 1.73 2.64
N GLN A 2 -25.08 0.77 2.29
CA GLN A 2 -23.91 0.49 3.12
C GLN A 2 -23.02 1.73 3.11
N ASN A 3 -22.68 2.22 4.31
CA ASN A 3 -21.87 3.41 4.51
C ASN A 3 -20.41 3.07 4.15
N GLN A 4 -20.05 3.18 2.87
CA GLN A 4 -18.69 2.86 2.41
C GLN A 4 -17.75 4.01 2.77
N SER A 5 -16.69 3.72 3.52
CA SER A 5 -15.68 4.72 3.89
C SER A 5 -14.95 5.26 2.66
N PRO A 6 -14.76 6.58 2.53
CA PRO A 6 -14.02 7.16 1.41
C PRO A 6 -12.52 6.87 1.53
N VAL A 7 -11.91 6.41 0.44
CA VAL A 7 -10.49 6.05 0.40
C VAL A 7 -9.76 6.65 -0.80
N PHE A 8 -8.52 7.08 -0.57
CA PHE A 8 -7.57 7.49 -1.60
C PHE A 8 -6.34 6.58 -1.54
N PHE A 9 -5.97 5.96 -2.65
CA PHE A 9 -4.87 5.00 -2.71
C PHE A 9 -3.58 5.63 -3.26
N PHE A 10 -2.43 5.28 -2.72
CA PHE A 10 -1.16 5.61 -3.35
C PHE A 10 -0.11 4.53 -3.15
N ALA A 11 0.72 4.31 -4.17
CA ALA A 11 1.79 3.32 -4.11
C ALA A 11 2.87 3.55 -5.17
N GLY A 12 4.08 3.10 -4.85
CA GLY A 12 5.25 3.01 -5.72
C GLY A 12 5.47 1.56 -6.17
N LEU A 13 4.51 0.99 -6.90
CA LEU A 13 4.60 -0.35 -7.49
C LEU A 13 4.72 -0.26 -9.01
N ALA A 14 5.39 -1.26 -9.61
CA ALA A 14 5.38 -1.45 -11.06
C ALA A 14 3.96 -1.72 -11.61
N GLN A 15 3.07 -2.35 -10.81
CA GLN A 15 1.68 -2.61 -11.19
C GLN A 15 0.73 -2.36 -10.01
N ASN A 16 -0.24 -1.45 -10.19
CA ASN A 16 -1.17 -1.01 -9.15
C ASN A 16 -2.61 -1.54 -9.33
N GLN A 17 -2.89 -2.29 -10.40
CA GLN A 17 -4.26 -2.68 -10.76
C GLN A 17 -4.96 -3.52 -9.69
N LEU A 18 -4.30 -4.53 -9.12
CA LEU A 18 -4.93 -5.47 -8.17
C LEU A 18 -5.38 -4.77 -6.87
N PRO A 19 -4.53 -3.98 -6.18
CA PRO A 19 -4.97 -3.17 -5.04
C PRO A 19 -6.13 -2.24 -5.36
N GLU A 20 -6.11 -1.58 -6.52
CA GLU A 20 -7.18 -0.66 -6.89
C GLU A 20 -8.52 -1.35 -7.11
N VAL A 21 -8.52 -2.48 -7.83
CA VAL A 21 -9.74 -3.25 -8.07
C VAL A 21 -10.35 -3.67 -6.74
N TYR A 22 -9.53 -4.19 -5.82
CA TYR A 22 -9.99 -4.53 -4.48
C TYR A 22 -10.58 -3.32 -3.75
N LEU A 23 -9.85 -2.19 -3.70
CA LEU A 23 -10.31 -1.00 -2.98
C LEU A 23 -11.60 -0.42 -3.57
N ARG A 24 -11.75 -0.40 -4.89
CA ARG A 24 -12.97 0.07 -5.57
C ARG A 24 -14.19 -0.82 -5.32
N GLN A 25 -13.96 -2.12 -5.10
CA GLN A 25 -15.04 -3.07 -4.80
C GLN A 25 -15.56 -2.94 -3.36
N HIS A 26 -14.69 -2.52 -2.43
CA HIS A 26 -14.99 -2.55 -0.98
C HIS A 26 -15.20 -1.16 -0.34
N PHE A 27 -14.76 -0.08 -0.99
CA PHE A 27 -14.75 1.26 -0.42
C PHE A 27 -15.26 2.33 -1.40
N LEU A 28 -15.56 3.51 -0.87
CA LEU A 28 -15.95 4.66 -1.68
C LEU A 28 -14.68 5.28 -2.29
N TRP A 29 -14.38 4.90 -3.53
CA TRP A 29 -13.18 5.34 -4.24
C TRP A 29 -13.12 6.85 -4.46
N GLN A 30 -12.08 7.51 -3.94
CA GLN A 30 -11.83 8.94 -4.15
C GLN A 30 -10.74 9.22 -5.19
N GLY A 31 -9.94 8.22 -5.54
CA GLY A 31 -8.85 8.35 -6.52
C GLY A 31 -7.59 7.60 -6.11
N SER A 32 -6.58 7.71 -6.97
CA SER A 32 -5.25 7.20 -6.69
C SER A 32 -4.13 8.12 -7.19
N GLN A 33 -2.97 7.96 -6.58
CA GLN A 33 -1.70 8.52 -7.05
C GLN A 33 -0.67 7.40 -7.23
N HIS A 34 -0.12 7.26 -8.43
CA HIS A 34 0.92 6.27 -8.73
C HIS A 34 2.29 6.92 -8.75
N PHE A 35 3.26 6.18 -8.21
CA PHE A 35 4.66 6.52 -8.26
C PHE A 35 5.44 5.40 -8.97
N PRO A 36 6.58 5.71 -9.61
CA PRO A 36 7.48 4.69 -10.14
C PRO A 36 7.86 3.63 -9.09
N ASP A 37 8.27 2.45 -9.53
CA ASP A 37 8.80 1.46 -8.60
C ASP A 37 10.05 2.02 -7.89
N HIS A 38 10.24 1.63 -6.64
CA HIS A 38 11.30 2.15 -5.76
C HIS A 38 11.29 3.68 -5.54
N TYR A 39 10.16 4.36 -5.78
CA TYR A 39 10.11 5.81 -5.63
C TYR A 39 10.57 6.30 -4.24
N PRO A 40 11.48 7.29 -4.19
CA PRO A 40 11.86 7.96 -2.96
C PRO A 40 10.91 9.13 -2.70
N TYR A 41 9.89 8.90 -1.88
CA TYR A 41 8.91 9.92 -1.50
C TYR A 41 9.59 11.18 -0.96
N ARG A 42 9.23 12.34 -1.52
CA ARG A 42 9.65 13.64 -0.99
C ARG A 42 8.48 14.29 -0.26
N PRO A 43 8.74 15.18 0.71
CA PRO A 43 7.69 15.85 1.46
C PRO A 43 6.74 16.62 0.55
N GLN A 44 7.27 17.27 -0.49
CA GLN A 44 6.44 18.00 -1.46
C GLN A 44 5.46 17.10 -2.23
N ASP A 45 5.82 15.83 -2.47
CA ASP A 45 4.95 14.89 -3.18
C ASP A 45 3.76 14.50 -2.29
N VAL A 46 4.05 14.21 -1.01
CA VAL A 46 3.05 13.87 -0.01
C VAL A 46 2.14 15.05 0.26
N GLU A 47 2.69 16.25 0.46
CA GLU A 47 1.93 17.48 0.69
C GLU A 47 0.96 17.77 -0.47
N LYS A 48 1.42 17.65 -1.73
CA LYS A 48 0.54 17.85 -2.90
C LYS A 48 -0.64 16.88 -2.89
N MET A 49 -0.37 15.62 -2.61
CA MET A 49 -1.39 14.57 -2.54
C MET A 49 -2.39 14.84 -1.39
N VAL A 50 -1.88 15.16 -0.20
CA VAL A 50 -2.69 15.54 0.97
C VAL A 50 -3.58 16.75 0.68
N GLN A 51 -3.02 17.79 0.09
CA GLN A 51 -3.77 19.01 -0.26
C GLN A 51 -4.83 18.74 -1.31
N TRP A 52 -4.56 17.85 -2.27
CA TRP A 52 -5.56 17.44 -3.26
C TRP A 52 -6.73 16.74 -2.58
N VAL A 53 -6.47 15.77 -1.69
CA VAL A 53 -7.53 15.04 -0.95
C VAL A 53 -8.34 15.99 -0.07
N LYS A 54 -7.68 16.87 0.70
CA LYS A 54 -8.36 17.86 1.55
C LYS A 54 -9.29 18.80 0.76
N LYS A 55 -8.97 19.09 -0.51
CA LYS A 55 -9.74 20.03 -1.36
C LYS A 55 -10.80 19.37 -2.25
N LYS A 56 -10.57 18.13 -2.67
CA LYS A 56 -11.33 17.50 -3.78
C LYS A 56 -12.05 16.23 -3.40
N ALA A 57 -11.58 15.51 -2.38
CA ALA A 57 -12.20 14.27 -1.95
C ALA A 57 -13.30 14.51 -0.91
N ALA A 58 -14.08 13.48 -0.62
CA ALA A 58 -15.06 13.49 0.45
C ALA A 58 -14.39 13.77 1.81
N SER A 59 -15.11 14.43 2.71
CA SER A 59 -14.65 14.63 4.09
C SER A 59 -14.42 13.27 4.77
N GLY A 60 -13.35 13.16 5.56
CA GLY A 60 -12.95 11.91 6.22
C GLY A 60 -12.28 10.87 5.31
N THR A 61 -11.84 11.26 4.10
CA THR A 61 -11.10 10.35 3.21
C THR A 61 -9.83 9.83 3.89
N SER A 62 -9.70 8.51 3.92
CA SER A 62 -8.51 7.82 4.43
C SER A 62 -7.52 7.51 3.32
N PHE A 63 -6.24 7.64 3.63
CA PHE A 63 -5.16 7.22 2.75
C PHE A 63 -4.90 5.73 2.92
N ILE A 64 -4.77 5.02 1.81
CA ILE A 64 -4.37 3.62 1.78
C ILE A 64 -3.06 3.50 0.99
N THR A 65 -2.09 2.77 1.52
CA THR A 65 -0.83 2.46 0.82
C THR A 65 -0.41 1.00 1.05
N THR A 66 0.74 0.61 0.51
CA THR A 66 1.30 -0.74 0.67
C THR A 66 2.25 -0.82 1.86
N GLU A 67 2.51 -2.03 2.39
CA GLU A 67 3.52 -2.24 3.45
C GLU A 67 4.90 -1.73 3.00
N LYS A 68 5.25 -1.95 1.71
CA LYS A 68 6.51 -1.52 1.11
C LYS A 68 6.68 0.00 1.13
N ASP A 69 5.64 0.74 0.75
CA ASP A 69 5.72 2.20 0.69
C ASP A 69 5.57 2.84 2.07
N TYR A 70 4.73 2.27 2.94
CA TYR A 70 4.60 2.70 4.33
C TYR A 70 5.94 2.69 5.08
N ALA A 71 6.79 1.69 4.84
CA ALA A 71 8.14 1.60 5.43
C ALA A 71 9.01 2.82 5.11
N LYS A 72 8.83 3.44 3.93
CA LYS A 72 9.57 4.65 3.51
C LYS A 72 9.05 5.93 4.15
N LEU A 73 7.80 5.93 4.64
CA LEU A 73 7.13 7.10 5.21
C LEU A 73 7.33 7.25 6.72
N GLN A 74 8.03 6.30 7.37
CA GLN A 74 8.11 6.26 8.84
C GLN A 74 8.96 7.36 9.46
N GLN A 75 9.79 8.05 8.67
CA GLN A 75 10.71 9.07 9.16
C GLN A 75 10.16 10.47 8.91
N ALA A 76 10.53 11.40 9.79
CA ALA A 76 10.33 12.82 9.54
C ALA A 76 11.11 13.26 8.29
N PRO A 77 10.58 14.22 7.51
CA PRO A 77 9.31 14.93 7.73
C PRO A 77 8.10 14.25 7.06
N LEU A 78 8.27 13.09 6.41
CA LEU A 78 7.18 12.42 5.68
C LEU A 78 6.05 11.96 6.59
N ARG A 79 6.39 11.46 7.78
CA ARG A 79 5.40 11.02 8.77
C ARG A 79 4.50 12.18 9.24
N GLU A 80 5.08 13.37 9.39
CA GLU A 80 4.39 14.57 9.87
C GLU A 80 3.29 15.02 8.90
N CYS A 81 3.46 14.76 7.59
CA CYS A 81 2.45 15.06 6.58
C CYS A 81 1.12 14.31 6.79
N PHE A 82 1.11 13.23 7.58
CA PHE A 82 -0.07 12.39 7.85
C PHE A 82 -0.57 12.46 9.30
N GLU A 83 -0.02 13.32 10.17
CA GLU A 83 -0.38 13.32 11.61
C GLU A 83 -1.87 13.52 11.88
N GLU A 84 -2.55 14.33 11.06
CA GLU A 84 -3.98 14.61 11.20
C GLU A 84 -4.86 13.78 10.24
N LEU A 85 -4.28 12.87 9.47
CA LEU A 85 -4.97 12.14 8.42
C LEU A 85 -4.87 10.63 8.62
N PRO A 86 -5.99 9.89 8.53
CA PRO A 86 -5.93 8.44 8.66
C PRO A 86 -5.15 7.84 7.50
N LEU A 87 -4.00 7.22 7.81
CA LEU A 87 -3.16 6.45 6.88
C LEU A 87 -3.18 4.97 7.28
N TYR A 88 -3.64 4.13 6.38
CA TYR A 88 -3.69 2.68 6.55
C TYR A 88 -2.83 1.96 5.52
N VAL A 89 -2.45 0.75 5.89
CA VAL A 89 -1.68 -0.15 5.04
C VAL A 89 -2.60 -1.26 4.56
N LEU A 90 -2.63 -1.50 3.25
CA LEU A 90 -3.31 -2.65 2.66
C LEU A 90 -2.40 -3.88 2.77
N PRO A 91 -2.72 -4.86 3.62
CA PRO A 91 -1.92 -6.06 3.74
C PRO A 91 -2.06 -6.93 2.50
N ILE A 92 -0.93 -7.42 1.97
CA ILE A 92 -0.92 -8.46 0.96
C ILE A 92 -0.55 -9.77 1.64
N ARG A 93 -1.25 -10.84 1.30
CA ARG A 93 -1.01 -12.18 1.82
C ARG A 93 -0.79 -13.13 0.66
N VAL A 94 0.18 -14.02 0.82
CA VAL A 94 0.45 -15.10 -0.13
C VAL A 94 -0.15 -16.37 0.45
N GLN A 95 -0.90 -17.09 -0.38
CA GLN A 95 -1.41 -18.41 -0.06
C GLN A 95 -1.01 -19.36 -1.17
N PHE A 96 -0.45 -20.52 -0.80
CA PHE A 96 -0.24 -21.61 -1.73
C PHE A 96 -1.59 -22.25 -2.05
N LEU A 97 -1.93 -22.30 -3.33
CA LEU A 97 -3.15 -23.01 -3.78
C LEU A 97 -2.94 -24.52 -3.76
N GLU A 98 -1.73 -24.97 -4.10
CA GLU A 98 -1.32 -26.37 -4.11
C GLU A 98 0.18 -26.48 -3.80
N LYS A 99 0.64 -27.68 -3.44
CA LYS A 99 2.08 -28.06 -3.32
C LYS A 99 2.93 -27.24 -2.35
N GLU A 100 2.32 -26.65 -1.33
CA GLU A 100 3.06 -25.93 -0.29
C GLU A 100 4.11 -26.81 0.40
N ALA A 101 3.74 -28.06 0.71
CA ALA A 101 4.64 -29.02 1.36
C ALA A 101 5.86 -29.34 0.49
N ASP A 102 5.64 -29.59 -0.81
CA ASP A 102 6.71 -29.88 -1.77
C ASP A 102 7.67 -28.69 -1.91
N PHE A 103 7.11 -27.48 -2.03
CA PHE A 103 7.91 -26.24 -2.08
C PHE A 103 8.77 -26.07 -0.82
N LYS A 104 8.18 -26.25 0.36
CA LYS A 104 8.91 -26.16 1.64
C LYS A 104 10.01 -27.22 1.75
N ALA A 105 9.75 -28.45 1.32
CA ALA A 105 10.74 -29.52 1.31
C ALA A 105 11.93 -29.18 0.40
N LEU A 106 11.67 -28.65 -0.80
CA LEU A 106 12.70 -28.22 -1.74
C LEU A 106 13.57 -27.10 -1.15
N VAL A 107 12.96 -26.06 -0.57
CA VAL A 107 13.68 -24.96 0.08
C VAL A 107 14.56 -25.49 1.22
N GLY A 108 14.03 -26.40 2.06
CA GLY A 108 14.79 -27.01 3.14
C GLY A 108 16.02 -27.78 2.66
N GLN A 109 15.90 -28.54 1.56
CA GLN A 109 17.04 -29.25 0.97
C GLN A 109 18.10 -28.30 0.42
N CYS A 110 17.68 -27.21 -0.26
CA CYS A 110 18.59 -26.18 -0.74
C CYS A 110 19.38 -25.55 0.41
N LEU A 111 18.72 -25.16 1.50
CA LEU A 111 19.39 -24.56 2.65
C LEU A 111 20.38 -25.52 3.31
N ALA A 112 19.99 -26.78 3.52
CA ALA A 112 20.88 -27.80 4.09
C ALA A 112 22.10 -28.10 3.22
N SER A 113 22.03 -27.83 1.91
CA SER A 113 23.16 -28.02 0.99
C SER A 113 24.18 -26.87 1.01
N LEU A 114 23.79 -25.69 1.52
CA LEU A 114 24.66 -24.51 1.63
C LEU A 114 25.47 -24.49 2.94
N GLU A 115 25.10 -25.30 3.93
CA GLU A 115 25.77 -25.41 5.23
C GLU A 115 26.87 -26.50 5.24
N LYS A 116 27.19 -27.08 4.09
CA LYS A 116 28.26 -28.07 3.89
C LYS A 116 29.47 -27.45 3.19
#